data_AF-A0A970YUI2-F1
#
_entry.id   AF-A0A970YUI2-F1
#
_cell.length_a   1.000
_cell.length_b   1.000
_cell.length_c   1.000
_cell.angle_alpha   90.00
_cell.angle_beta   90.00
_cell.angle_gamma   90.00
#
_symmetry.space_group_name_H-M   'P 1'
#
loop_
_entity.id
_entity.type
_entity.pdbx_description
1 polymer ?
#
loop_
_entity_poly.entity_id
_entity_poly.type
_entity_poly.pdbx_seq_one_letter_code
_entity_poly.pdbx_strand_id
1 'polypeptide(L)'
;QGKSTADYQEMAAVLPVNLIQYRRNLRLPAKFKDDGGAMFNKTLSKVLGGGSATAGDEFCFSEDIETSGRQVAREGVGEALTASYSHTLRGRFSTKWSSDHSLHPGFGFKVEAWTNETGSWKKLASGWVEVDGYWQLQVPSSLGYQGKQLRVVYLSYNSYYAPQDQSGSKYAWKDPDRENIPTNYDAGHRYADTDGGAYNGVGELVEAAMFMWSRLYWDAGINPVPSSPIKLYFPNTWYDCGDGTGSPWSCANASGEIWLIAAHGIQAEVVTHELSHQLNNKFWGNKKPAGSGGSHSLTGCYPTRLGMALREGFAEFIPAWVGYPSRNVAEGGFSSGRWNLGYDIETRFSPPACSNGWENELWVARTFWDLHDTRSDGDDILWFTHKGAVIAIYLGNGIASDGDARDMRYYENIYRDAASAGHESFITDIFEQNRM
;
A
#
# COMPACT_ATOMS: atom_id res chain seq x y z
N GLN A 1 0.59 4.82 25.99
CA GLN A 1 1.07 6.22 26.13
C GLN A 1 1.84 6.53 24.85
N GLY A 2 1.56 7.65 24.17
CA GLY A 2 2.27 8.02 22.94
C GLY A 2 3.55 8.81 23.21
N LYS A 3 4.50 8.82 22.27
CA LYS A 3 5.70 9.67 22.31
C LYS A 3 5.33 11.14 22.11
N SER A 4 6.16 12.07 22.58
CA SER A 4 5.96 13.49 22.26
C SER A 4 6.38 13.79 20.82
N THR A 5 5.69 14.73 20.17
CA THR A 5 6.19 15.37 18.95
C THR A 5 7.18 16.49 19.28
N ALA A 6 7.96 16.91 18.29
CA ALA A 6 8.82 18.09 18.36
C ALA A 6 8.33 19.20 17.41
N ASP A 7 8.76 20.44 17.67
CA ASP A 7 8.46 21.59 16.82
C ASP A 7 9.48 21.69 15.69
N TYR A 8 9.01 21.74 14.45
CA TYR A 8 9.91 21.94 13.32
C TYR A 8 10.61 23.30 13.37
N GLN A 9 9.94 24.36 13.83
CA GLN A 9 10.52 25.71 13.83
C GLN A 9 11.76 25.81 14.72
N GLU A 10 11.79 25.05 15.81
CA GLU A 10 12.93 24.98 16.74
C GLU A 10 14.14 24.25 16.12
N MET A 11 13.91 23.41 15.11
CA MET A 11 14.91 22.53 14.50
C MET A 11 15.19 22.84 13.01
N ALA A 12 14.50 23.83 12.43
CA ALA A 12 14.51 24.10 11.00
C ALA A 12 15.90 24.43 10.43
N ALA A 13 16.82 24.91 11.27
CA ALA A 13 18.19 25.23 10.88
C ALA A 13 19.08 23.97 10.68
N VAL A 14 18.72 22.83 11.28
CA VAL A 14 19.56 21.64 11.32
C VAL A 14 18.88 20.39 10.74
N LEU A 15 17.56 20.43 10.56
CA LEU A 15 16.77 19.29 10.13
C LEU A 15 16.41 19.42 8.65
N PRO A 16 17.02 18.61 7.75
CA PRO A 16 16.69 18.66 6.33
C PRO A 16 15.24 18.25 6.08
N VAL A 17 14.65 18.78 5.00
CA VAL A 17 13.28 18.47 4.58
C VAL A 17 13.30 17.96 3.14
N ASN A 18 12.66 16.82 2.89
CA ASN A 18 12.57 16.25 1.56
C ASN A 18 11.47 16.95 0.75
N LEU A 19 11.77 18.11 0.15
CA LEU A 19 10.77 18.94 -0.54
C LEU A 19 10.08 18.25 -1.73
N ILE A 20 10.72 17.25 -2.36
CA ILE A 20 10.12 16.51 -3.48
C ILE A 20 8.88 15.74 -2.99
N GLN A 21 8.95 15.18 -1.79
CA GLN A 21 7.87 14.39 -1.19
C GLN A 21 6.62 15.22 -0.93
N TYR A 22 6.79 16.44 -0.43
CA TYR A 22 5.68 17.38 -0.18
C TYR A 22 4.99 17.89 -1.45
N ARG A 23 5.58 17.64 -2.64
CA ARG A 23 5.05 18.07 -3.94
C ARG A 23 4.38 16.94 -4.72
N ARG A 24 4.36 15.72 -4.18
CA ARG A 24 3.71 14.58 -4.82
C ARG A 24 2.21 14.83 -4.95
N ASN A 25 1.63 14.39 -6.06
CA ASN A 25 0.18 14.44 -6.28
C ASN A 25 -0.42 13.07 -6.00
N LEU A 26 -0.62 12.76 -4.72
CA LEU A 26 -1.30 11.54 -4.25
C LEU A 26 -2.48 11.95 -3.39
N ARG A 27 -3.51 11.10 -3.37
CA ARG A 27 -4.74 11.35 -2.60
C ARG A 27 -4.98 10.24 -1.61
N LEU A 28 -5.54 10.61 -0.47
CA LEU A 28 -6.11 9.64 0.45
C LEU A 28 -7.30 8.92 -0.21
N PRO A 29 -7.47 7.61 -0.01
CA PRO A 29 -8.67 6.87 -0.39
C PRO A 29 -9.92 7.48 0.24
N ALA A 30 -11.02 7.51 -0.50
CA ALA A 30 -12.27 8.08 0.04
C ALA A 30 -13.01 7.13 1.01
N LYS A 31 -12.70 5.83 1.00
CA LYS A 31 -13.33 4.82 1.88
C LYS A 31 -12.30 4.19 2.80
N PHE A 32 -12.41 4.47 4.10
CA PHE A 32 -11.56 3.90 5.17
C PHE A 32 -12.19 2.68 5.86
N LYS A 33 -13.10 1.97 5.20
CA LYS A 33 -13.77 0.78 5.75
C LYS A 33 -13.81 -0.30 4.69
N ASP A 34 -13.90 -1.54 5.14
CA ASP A 34 -14.23 -2.64 4.25
C ASP A 34 -15.61 -2.39 3.62
N ASP A 35 -15.68 -2.56 2.31
CA ASP A 35 -16.89 -2.42 1.51
C ASP A 35 -17.42 -3.78 1.02
N GLY A 36 -16.93 -4.88 1.62
CA GLY A 36 -17.37 -6.23 1.30
C GLY A 36 -17.08 -6.64 -0.14
N GLY A 37 -16.08 -6.02 -0.78
CA GLY A 37 -15.72 -6.27 -2.17
C GLY A 37 -16.59 -5.55 -3.20
N ALA A 38 -17.47 -4.62 -2.79
CA ALA A 38 -18.35 -3.92 -3.72
C ALA A 38 -17.58 -3.15 -4.82
N MET A 39 -16.54 -2.40 -4.44
CA MET A 39 -15.67 -1.70 -5.38
C MET A 39 -14.92 -2.68 -6.30
N PHE A 40 -14.40 -3.76 -5.73
CA PHE A 40 -13.73 -4.82 -6.47
C PHE A 40 -14.63 -5.47 -7.53
N ASN A 41 -15.86 -5.86 -7.19
CA ASN A 41 -16.80 -6.49 -8.13
C ASN A 41 -17.17 -5.58 -9.30
N LYS A 42 -17.35 -4.28 -9.02
CA LYS A 42 -17.57 -3.26 -10.07
C LYS A 42 -16.38 -3.17 -11.00
N THR A 43 -15.17 -3.12 -10.44
CA THR A 43 -13.92 -3.08 -11.20
C THR A 43 -13.70 -4.34 -12.02
N LEU A 44 -13.89 -5.53 -11.45
CA LEU A 44 -13.76 -6.80 -12.18
C LEU A 44 -14.70 -6.85 -13.38
N SER A 45 -15.97 -6.46 -13.20
CA SER A 45 -16.94 -6.40 -14.30
C SER A 45 -16.50 -5.44 -15.41
N LYS A 46 -15.93 -4.29 -15.02
CA LYS A 46 -15.41 -3.29 -15.97
C LYS A 46 -14.15 -3.76 -16.69
N VAL A 47 -13.23 -4.42 -15.99
CA VAL A 47 -12.02 -5.02 -16.56
C VAL A 47 -12.37 -6.06 -17.60
N LEU A 48 -13.29 -6.97 -17.28
CA LEU A 48 -13.74 -8.01 -18.22
C LEU A 48 -14.48 -7.42 -19.44
N GLY A 49 -15.13 -6.26 -19.29
CA GLY A 49 -15.73 -5.54 -20.41
C GLY A 49 -14.76 -4.66 -21.22
N GLY A 50 -13.61 -4.30 -20.63
CA GLY A 50 -12.60 -3.43 -21.25
C GLY A 50 -11.52 -4.18 -22.03
N GLY A 51 -11.30 -5.46 -21.73
CA GLY A 51 -10.41 -6.36 -22.45
C GLY A 51 -8.96 -5.89 -22.51
N SER A 52 -8.27 -6.29 -23.57
CA SER A 52 -6.87 -6.00 -23.85
C SER A 52 -6.67 -5.20 -25.13
N ALA A 53 -5.51 -4.56 -25.25
CA ALA A 53 -5.06 -3.76 -26.38
C ALA A 53 -3.66 -4.21 -26.82
N THR A 54 -3.26 -3.82 -28.03
CA THR A 54 -1.98 -4.17 -28.65
C THR A 54 -1.11 -2.94 -28.91
N ALA A 55 0.19 -3.17 -29.11
CA ALA A 55 1.17 -2.13 -29.42
C ALA A 55 0.71 -1.24 -30.59
N GLY A 56 0.55 0.06 -30.31
CA GLY A 56 0.09 1.05 -31.28
C GLY A 56 -1.40 1.36 -31.22
N ASP A 57 -2.21 0.65 -30.42
CA ASP A 57 -3.60 1.02 -30.19
C ASP A 57 -3.68 2.37 -29.45
N GLU A 58 -4.38 3.34 -30.05
CA GLU A 58 -4.70 4.63 -29.41
C GLU A 58 -5.79 4.44 -28.35
N PHE A 59 -5.42 3.96 -27.16
CA PHE A 59 -6.32 4.03 -26.02
C PHE A 59 -6.27 5.43 -25.40
N CYS A 60 -7.34 6.20 -25.61
CA CYS A 60 -7.62 7.37 -24.80
C CYS A 60 -7.87 6.89 -23.36
N PHE A 61 -6.88 7.04 -22.50
CA PHE A 61 -7.02 6.84 -21.06
C PHE A 61 -7.93 7.93 -20.46
N SER A 62 -9.23 7.93 -20.80
CA SER A 62 -10.18 8.90 -20.23
C SER A 62 -10.16 8.87 -18.71
N GLU A 63 -9.83 7.72 -18.12
CA GLU A 63 -9.72 7.51 -16.68
C GLU A 63 -8.41 8.03 -16.08
N ASP A 64 -7.30 8.05 -16.84
CA ASP A 64 -6.06 8.70 -16.41
C ASP A 64 -6.16 10.21 -16.49
N ILE A 65 -6.95 10.74 -17.44
CA ILE A 65 -7.23 12.18 -17.55
C ILE A 65 -8.18 12.63 -16.43
N GLU A 66 -9.17 11.81 -16.04
CA GLU A 66 -10.07 12.15 -14.94
C GLU A 66 -9.40 12.05 -13.56
N THR A 67 -8.49 11.11 -13.34
CA THR A 67 -7.70 11.04 -12.09
C THR A 67 -6.62 12.12 -12.01
N SER A 68 -5.91 12.42 -13.11
CA SER A 68 -4.88 13.48 -13.15
C SER A 68 -5.46 14.91 -13.23
N GLY A 69 -6.60 15.10 -13.92
CA GLY A 69 -7.22 16.40 -14.19
C GLY A 69 -8.22 16.88 -13.16
N ARG A 70 -8.67 16.02 -12.24
CA ARG A 70 -9.44 16.45 -11.07
C ARG A 70 -8.53 17.19 -10.07
N GLN A 71 -8.25 18.47 -10.30
CA GLN A 71 -8.14 19.43 -9.20
C GLN A 71 -9.51 19.50 -8.51
N VAL A 72 -9.88 18.44 -7.79
CA VAL A 72 -11.12 18.45 -7.02
C VAL A 72 -10.76 18.92 -5.64
N ALA A 73 -11.43 20.03 -5.30
CA ALA A 73 -11.52 20.62 -3.99
C ALA A 73 -11.37 19.58 -2.90
N ARG A 74 -10.61 19.91 -1.84
CA ARG A 74 -10.57 19.19 -0.56
C ARG A 74 -11.98 18.66 -0.28
N GLU A 75 -12.23 17.38 -0.60
CA GLU A 75 -13.52 16.75 -0.35
C GLU A 75 -13.55 16.53 1.16
N GLY A 76 -13.92 17.60 1.87
CA GLY A 76 -14.37 17.52 3.24
C GLY A 76 -15.54 16.54 3.23
N VAL A 77 -15.29 15.36 3.79
CA VAL A 77 -16.24 14.44 4.40
C VAL A 77 -17.69 14.85 4.11
N GLY A 78 -18.22 14.33 2.99
CA GLY A 78 -19.58 14.57 2.56
C GLY A 78 -20.59 13.94 3.52
N GLU A 79 -20.96 14.69 4.54
CA GLU A 79 -22.35 14.91 4.95
C GLU A 79 -22.48 16.40 5.28
N ALA A 80 -22.74 17.21 4.24
CA ALA A 80 -23.23 18.57 4.40
C ALA A 80 -24.69 18.52 4.88
N LEU A 81 -24.88 18.06 6.10
CA LEU A 81 -25.85 18.69 6.99
C LEU A 81 -25.21 20.00 7.45
N THR A 82 -26.03 21.00 7.70
CA THR A 82 -25.75 22.35 8.20
C THR A 82 -25.06 22.37 9.58
N ALA A 83 -23.99 21.60 9.74
CA ALA A 83 -23.22 21.51 10.96
C ALA A 83 -22.46 22.82 11.14
N SER A 84 -22.90 23.63 12.10
CA SER A 84 -22.06 24.72 12.61
C SER A 84 -20.83 24.12 13.28
N TYR A 85 -19.67 24.69 13.00
CA TYR A 85 -18.40 24.33 13.63
C TYR A 85 -18.00 25.42 14.62
N SER A 86 -17.54 25.03 15.80
CA SER A 86 -17.08 25.99 16.81
C SER A 86 -15.61 26.36 16.60
N HIS A 87 -14.81 25.41 16.11
CA HIS A 87 -13.38 25.58 15.89
C HIS A 87 -12.94 24.87 14.61
N THR A 88 -12.02 25.51 13.88
CA THR A 88 -11.19 24.90 12.85
C THR A 88 -9.78 24.74 13.40
N LEU A 89 -9.28 23.51 13.38
CA LEU A 89 -7.91 23.18 13.79
C LEU A 89 -7.13 22.76 12.54
N ARG A 90 -5.89 23.23 12.40
CA ARG A 90 -5.02 22.83 11.28
C ARG A 90 -3.58 22.71 11.73
N GLY A 91 -2.76 22.10 10.88
CA GLY A 91 -1.32 22.06 11.07
C GLY A 91 -0.63 21.28 9.96
N ARG A 92 0.67 21.07 10.15
CA ARG A 92 1.46 20.13 9.35
C ARG A 92 2.07 19.07 10.26
N PHE A 93 2.09 17.83 9.78
CA PHE A 93 2.72 16.72 10.47
C PHE A 93 3.73 16.02 9.57
N SER A 94 4.85 15.62 10.16
CA SER A 94 5.97 15.00 9.45
C SER A 94 6.62 13.91 10.28
N THR A 95 7.33 13.02 9.59
CA THR A 95 8.12 11.96 10.22
C THR A 95 9.56 12.12 9.79
N LYS A 96 10.49 11.96 10.74
CA LYS A 96 11.92 11.96 10.44
C LYS A 96 12.34 10.56 10.03
N TRP A 97 12.69 10.38 8.76
CA TRP A 97 13.04 9.06 8.24
C TRP A 97 14.48 8.70 8.59
N SER A 98 14.69 7.43 8.86
CA SER A 98 15.99 6.83 9.16
C SER A 98 16.90 6.68 7.93
N SER A 99 16.30 6.55 6.75
CA SER A 99 17.04 6.33 5.50
C SER A 99 17.82 7.56 5.02
N ASP A 100 17.32 8.77 5.27
CA ASP A 100 17.97 10.03 4.85
C ASP A 100 18.06 11.08 5.96
N HIS A 101 17.65 10.73 7.19
CA HIS A 101 17.62 11.60 8.37
C HIS A 101 16.85 12.92 8.16
N SER A 102 15.96 12.97 7.16
CA SER A 102 15.20 14.18 6.80
C SER A 102 13.72 14.05 7.13
N LEU A 103 13.01 15.18 7.11
CA LEU A 103 11.57 15.21 7.28
C LEU A 103 10.83 14.88 5.98
N HIS A 104 9.89 13.97 6.12
CA HIS A 104 8.92 13.57 5.11
C HIS A 104 7.50 13.85 5.61
N PRO A 105 6.54 14.11 4.70
CA PRO A 105 5.15 14.29 5.09
C PRO A 105 4.66 13.03 5.83
N GLY A 106 3.92 13.22 6.93
CA GLY A 106 3.35 12.10 7.68
C GLY A 106 2.13 11.49 6.98
N PHE A 107 2.17 11.33 5.67
CA PHE A 107 1.04 10.90 4.82
C PHE A 107 0.40 9.62 5.36
N GLY A 108 -0.94 9.62 5.50
CA GLY A 108 -1.69 8.47 6.00
C GLY A 108 -1.76 8.33 7.52
N PHE A 109 -1.06 9.18 8.29
CA PHE A 109 -1.27 9.26 9.73
C PHE A 109 -2.65 9.81 10.03
N LYS A 110 -3.32 9.23 11.03
CA LYS A 110 -4.57 9.76 11.56
C LYS A 110 -4.28 10.86 12.57
N VAL A 111 -4.95 11.99 12.45
CA VAL A 111 -4.91 13.06 13.45
C VAL A 111 -6.18 13.03 14.27
N GLU A 112 -6.07 13.07 15.59
CA GLU A 112 -7.20 13.20 16.50
C GLU A 112 -7.03 14.38 17.45
N ALA A 113 -8.08 15.19 17.56
CA ALA A 113 -8.18 16.26 18.54
C ALA A 113 -9.01 15.79 19.74
N TRP A 114 -8.53 16.06 20.95
CA TRP A 114 -9.15 15.67 22.21
C TRP A 114 -9.22 16.87 23.17
N THR A 115 -10.23 16.89 24.05
CA THR A 115 -10.37 17.86 25.13
C THR A 115 -10.58 17.18 26.47
N ASN A 116 -10.29 17.87 27.57
CA ASN A 116 -10.55 17.42 28.94
C ASN A 116 -11.24 18.51 29.79
N GLU A 117 -12.04 19.37 29.14
CA GLU A 117 -12.85 20.42 29.78
C GLU A 117 -13.86 19.92 30.82
N THR A 118 -14.29 18.66 30.71
CA THR A 118 -15.26 18.03 31.60
C THR A 118 -14.61 17.12 32.64
N GLY A 119 -13.28 17.18 32.81
CA GLY A 119 -12.53 16.29 33.71
C GLY A 119 -12.29 14.88 33.17
N SER A 120 -12.65 14.59 31.92
CA SER A 120 -12.28 13.38 31.21
C SER A 120 -11.93 13.66 29.74
N TRP A 121 -10.97 12.91 29.19
CA TRP A 121 -10.56 13.06 27.80
C TRP A 121 -11.65 12.59 26.84
N LYS A 122 -12.16 13.51 26.01
CA LYS A 122 -13.16 13.26 24.98
C LYS A 122 -12.64 13.68 23.60
N LYS A 123 -12.86 12.84 22.58
CA LYS A 123 -12.50 13.15 21.21
C LYS A 123 -13.41 14.25 20.66
N LEU A 124 -12.80 15.28 20.06
CA LEU A 124 -13.44 16.40 19.40
C LEU A 124 -13.65 16.13 17.90
N ALA A 125 -12.58 15.73 17.22
CA ALA A 125 -12.55 15.52 15.79
C ALA A 125 -11.42 14.57 15.41
N SER A 126 -11.50 14.02 14.20
CA SER A 126 -10.39 13.26 13.61
C SER A 126 -10.34 13.43 12.10
N GLY A 127 -9.16 13.30 11.54
CA GLY A 127 -8.88 13.43 10.12
C GLY A 127 -7.55 12.75 9.79
N TRP A 128 -6.97 13.12 8.67
CA TRP A 128 -5.79 12.47 8.14
C TRP A 128 -4.76 13.51 7.70
N VAL A 129 -3.51 13.09 7.72
CA VAL A 129 -2.40 13.86 7.17
C VAL A 129 -2.33 13.57 5.67
N GLU A 130 -2.43 14.62 4.87
CA GLU A 130 -2.37 14.60 3.42
C GLU A 130 -0.92 14.39 2.93
N VAL A 131 -0.76 14.17 1.62
CA VAL A 131 0.57 13.93 0.99
C VAL A 131 1.54 15.10 1.17
N ASP A 132 1.04 16.32 1.33
CA ASP A 132 1.86 17.51 1.64
C ASP A 132 2.07 17.70 3.15
N GLY A 133 1.70 16.73 3.97
CA GLY A 133 1.79 16.79 5.42
C GLY A 133 0.74 17.69 6.08
N TYR A 134 -0.12 18.37 5.33
CA TYR A 134 -1.19 19.20 5.90
C TYR A 134 -2.30 18.34 6.49
N TRP A 135 -2.94 18.85 7.53
CA TRP A 135 -4.17 18.29 8.06
C TRP A 135 -5.10 19.41 8.52
N GLN A 136 -6.40 19.14 8.50
CA GLN A 136 -7.42 20.06 8.99
C GLN A 136 -8.57 19.28 9.63
N LEU A 137 -9.02 19.76 10.80
CA LEU A 137 -10.12 19.20 11.56
C LEU A 137 -11.18 20.28 11.79
N GLN A 138 -12.45 19.89 11.67
CA GLN A 138 -13.57 20.74 12.03
C GLN A 138 -14.22 20.20 13.29
N VAL A 139 -14.33 21.02 14.34
CA VAL A 139 -14.95 20.65 15.61
C VAL A 139 -16.43 21.04 15.58
N PRO A 140 -17.36 20.07 15.65
CA PRO A 140 -18.79 20.38 15.66
C PRO A 140 -19.18 21.24 16.88
N SER A 141 -19.98 22.29 16.67
CA SER A 141 -20.49 23.14 17.75
C SER A 141 -21.31 22.35 18.78
N SER A 142 -21.95 21.26 18.36
CA SER A 142 -22.72 20.36 19.22
C SER A 142 -21.89 19.69 20.32
N LEU A 143 -20.56 19.67 20.20
CA LEU A 143 -19.69 19.13 21.24
C LEU A 143 -19.43 20.12 22.40
N GLY A 144 -19.85 21.38 22.27
CA GLY A 144 -19.75 22.39 23.33
C GLY A 144 -18.31 22.77 23.69
N TYR A 145 -17.34 22.47 22.83
CA TYR A 145 -15.92 22.75 23.07
C TYR A 145 -15.66 24.26 23.16
N GLN A 146 -15.06 24.72 24.26
CA GLN A 146 -14.82 26.14 24.56
C GLN A 146 -13.38 26.60 24.33
N GLY A 147 -12.50 25.73 23.84
CA GLY A 147 -11.10 26.08 23.59
C GLY A 147 -10.21 26.06 24.84
N LYS A 148 -10.68 25.61 26.00
CA LYS A 148 -9.89 25.65 27.24
C LYS A 148 -8.76 24.64 27.26
N GLN A 149 -8.97 23.45 26.68
CA GLN A 149 -7.94 22.41 26.64
C GLN A 149 -7.99 21.61 25.35
N LEU A 150 -6.84 21.47 24.69
CA LEU A 150 -6.65 20.68 23.47
C LEU A 150 -5.44 19.76 23.60
N ARG A 151 -5.62 18.55 23.08
CA ARG A 151 -4.55 17.61 22.79
C ARG A 151 -4.70 17.14 21.37
N VAL A 152 -3.63 17.23 20.59
CA VAL A 152 -3.55 16.65 19.25
C VAL A 152 -2.71 15.37 19.33
N VAL A 153 -3.22 14.29 18.75
CA VAL A 153 -2.58 12.97 18.71
C VAL A 153 -2.46 12.53 17.26
N TYR A 154 -1.30 12.01 16.89
CA TYR A 154 -1.00 11.43 15.58
C TYR A 154 -0.87 9.92 15.74
N LEU A 155 -1.65 9.16 14.99
CA LEU A 155 -1.72 7.70 15.08
C LEU A 155 -1.20 7.08 13.77
N SER A 156 -0.30 6.11 13.87
CA SER A 156 0.28 5.40 12.72
C SER A 156 -0.60 4.26 12.20
N TYR A 157 -1.88 4.21 12.55
CA TYR A 157 -2.75 3.09 12.23
C TYR A 157 -4.13 3.55 11.78
N ASN A 158 -4.77 2.71 10.98
CA ASN A 158 -6.08 2.94 10.39
C ASN A 158 -6.84 1.61 10.23
N SER A 159 -7.89 1.60 9.41
CA SER A 159 -8.67 0.38 9.17
C SER A 159 -7.97 -0.62 8.26
N TYR A 160 -6.99 -0.17 7.48
CA TYR A 160 -6.21 -1.03 6.58
C TYR A 160 -5.06 -1.70 7.33
N TYR A 161 -4.26 -0.94 8.07
CA TYR A 161 -3.08 -1.44 8.79
C TYR A 161 -2.96 -0.91 10.23
N ALA A 162 -2.23 -1.65 11.07
CA ALA A 162 -1.90 -1.29 12.43
C ALA A 162 -0.48 -1.73 12.84
N PRO A 163 0.54 -0.88 12.61
CA PRO A 163 1.86 -0.97 13.20
C PRO A 163 1.79 -1.05 14.72
N GLN A 164 2.42 -2.08 15.28
CA GLN A 164 2.44 -2.36 16.70
C GLN A 164 3.72 -3.11 17.11
N ASP A 165 4.11 -2.96 18.37
CA ASP A 165 5.23 -3.71 18.93
C ASP A 165 4.83 -5.16 19.31
N GLN A 166 5.76 -5.90 19.91
CA GLN A 166 5.54 -7.27 20.39
C GLN A 166 4.36 -7.40 21.35
N SER A 167 4.08 -6.36 22.14
CA SER A 167 2.98 -6.34 23.11
C SER A 167 1.62 -6.02 22.46
N GLY A 168 1.59 -5.74 21.16
CA GLY A 168 0.41 -5.23 20.46
C GLY A 168 0.16 -3.75 20.72
N SER A 169 1.12 -3.02 21.30
CA SER A 169 0.98 -1.59 21.53
C SER A 169 1.22 -0.83 20.22
N LYS A 170 0.21 -0.06 19.80
CA LYS A 170 0.26 0.74 18.58
C LYS A 170 1.07 2.02 18.77
N TYR A 171 1.73 2.46 17.72
CA TYR A 171 2.52 3.68 17.74
C TYR A 171 1.63 4.94 17.64
N ALA A 172 1.92 5.90 18.51
CA ALA A 172 1.21 7.17 18.56
C ALA A 172 2.14 8.28 19.05
N TRP A 173 1.92 9.50 18.57
CA TRP A 173 2.59 10.70 19.00
C TRP A 173 1.60 11.73 19.49
N LYS A 174 2.03 12.57 20.42
CA LYS A 174 1.19 13.53 21.10
C LYS A 174 1.87 14.89 21.09
N ASP A 175 1.14 15.91 20.66
CA ASP A 175 1.57 17.28 20.89
C ASP A 175 1.52 17.63 22.39
N PRO A 176 2.25 18.66 22.83
CA PRO A 176 2.00 19.28 24.14
C PRO A 176 0.51 19.62 24.29
N ASP A 177 -0.03 19.40 25.48
CA ASP A 177 -1.39 19.85 25.77
C ASP A 177 -1.40 21.39 25.74
N ARG A 178 -2.41 21.99 25.09
CA ARG A 178 -2.53 23.43 24.89
C ARG A 178 -3.83 23.95 25.50
N GLU A 179 -3.84 25.21 25.87
CA GLU A 179 -4.98 25.91 26.45
C GLU A 179 -5.30 27.19 25.67
N ASN A 180 -6.49 27.75 25.89
CA ASN A 180 -6.94 29.01 25.29
C ASN A 180 -6.89 29.00 23.75
N ILE A 181 -7.41 27.93 23.16
CA ILE A 181 -7.43 27.67 21.72
C ILE A 181 -8.41 28.62 21.03
N PRO A 182 -7.96 29.44 20.08
CA PRO A 182 -8.85 30.29 19.28
C PRO A 182 -9.70 29.46 18.33
N THR A 183 -10.81 30.04 17.86
CA THR A 183 -11.74 29.40 16.90
C THR A 183 -11.07 28.99 15.58
N ASN A 184 -9.97 29.65 15.20
CA ASN A 184 -9.11 29.23 14.09
C ASN A 184 -7.69 29.02 14.62
N TYR A 185 -7.37 27.76 14.93
CA TYR A 185 -6.11 27.38 15.57
C TYR A 185 -5.19 26.66 14.60
N ASP A 186 -3.93 27.08 14.58
CA ASP A 186 -2.86 26.45 13.83
C ASP A 186 -1.85 25.84 14.80
N ALA A 187 -1.72 24.51 14.77
CA ALA A 187 -0.76 23.78 15.58
C ALA A 187 0.69 23.93 15.10
N GLY A 188 0.90 24.63 13.98
CA GLY A 188 2.21 24.76 13.35
C GLY A 188 2.65 23.47 12.66
N HIS A 189 3.96 23.34 12.46
CA HIS A 189 4.56 22.15 11.85
C HIS A 189 5.19 21.29 12.94
N ARG A 190 4.55 20.16 13.22
CA ARG A 190 4.97 19.18 14.22
C ARG A 190 5.63 17.99 13.52
N TYR A 191 6.59 17.36 14.17
CA TYR A 191 7.17 16.13 13.65
C TYR A 191 7.34 15.05 14.71
N ALA A 192 7.32 13.80 14.25
CA ALA A 192 7.66 12.61 14.99
C ALA A 192 9.08 12.16 14.63
N ASP A 193 9.88 11.90 15.65
CA ASP A 193 11.17 11.23 15.45
C ASP A 193 10.94 9.71 15.29
N THR A 194 11.03 9.25 14.04
CA THR A 194 11.00 7.84 13.62
C THR A 194 12.36 7.38 13.10
N ASP A 195 13.43 8.09 13.45
CA ASP A 195 14.81 7.80 13.06
C ASP A 195 15.53 6.97 14.14
N GLY A 196 15.01 6.96 15.38
CA GLY A 196 15.67 6.33 16.52
C GLY A 196 14.83 5.36 17.37
N GLY A 197 15.52 4.38 17.96
CA GLY A 197 15.01 3.46 18.98
C GLY A 197 13.88 2.56 18.47
N ALA A 198 12.94 2.21 19.37
CA ALA A 198 11.82 1.30 19.05
C ALA A 198 10.81 1.83 18.02
N TYR A 199 10.99 3.06 17.51
CA TYR A 199 10.11 3.72 16.54
C TYR A 199 10.83 3.94 15.19
N ASN A 200 12.08 3.49 15.08
CA ASN A 200 12.88 3.58 13.86
C ASN A 200 12.11 2.91 12.71
N GLY A 201 11.88 3.64 11.61
CA GLY A 201 11.24 3.13 10.40
C GLY A 201 9.72 3.14 10.37
N VAL A 202 9.03 3.58 11.44
CA VAL A 202 7.56 3.59 11.46
C VAL A 202 6.99 4.58 10.42
N GLY A 203 7.64 5.72 10.21
CA GLY A 203 7.19 6.70 9.20
C GLY A 203 7.27 6.13 7.79
N GLU A 204 8.39 5.49 7.48
CA GLU A 204 8.66 4.80 6.23
C GLU A 204 7.68 3.67 5.91
N LEU A 205 7.37 2.85 6.91
CA LEU A 205 6.43 1.73 6.80
C LEU A 205 5.01 2.23 6.54
N VAL A 206 4.58 3.25 7.30
CA VAL A 206 3.25 3.85 7.15
C VAL A 206 3.08 4.46 5.77
N GLU A 207 4.09 5.16 5.26
CA GLU A 207 4.04 5.75 3.92
C GLU A 207 3.92 4.67 2.85
N ALA A 208 4.72 3.60 2.89
CA ALA A 208 4.66 2.50 1.93
C ALA A 208 3.27 1.83 1.92
N ALA A 209 2.71 1.54 3.09
CA ALA A 209 1.38 0.95 3.23
C ALA A 209 0.28 1.88 2.70
N MET A 210 0.38 3.18 2.99
CA MET A 210 -0.58 4.18 2.50
C MET A 210 -0.48 4.37 0.98
N PHE A 211 0.73 4.33 0.43
CA PHE A 211 0.98 4.46 -1.00
C PHE A 211 0.36 3.30 -1.78
N MET A 212 0.56 2.06 -1.32
CA MET A 212 -0.09 0.87 -1.88
C MET A 212 -1.61 1.00 -1.84
N TRP A 213 -2.17 1.41 -0.70
CA TRP A 213 -3.62 1.60 -0.59
C TRP A 213 -4.14 2.65 -1.57
N SER A 214 -3.52 3.83 -1.63
CA SER A 214 -3.91 4.90 -2.55
C SER A 214 -3.89 4.44 -4.01
N ARG A 215 -2.83 3.72 -4.43
CA ARG A 215 -2.72 3.18 -5.80
C ARG A 215 -3.81 2.15 -6.09
N LEU A 216 -3.99 1.16 -5.21
CA LEU A 216 -5.04 0.15 -5.38
C LEU A 216 -6.44 0.80 -5.47
N TYR A 217 -6.71 1.79 -4.62
CA TYR A 217 -8.00 2.46 -4.59
C TYR A 217 -8.26 3.28 -5.85
N TRP A 218 -7.35 4.18 -6.20
CA TRP A 218 -7.58 5.16 -7.27
C TRP A 218 -7.32 4.59 -8.67
N ASP A 219 -6.29 3.76 -8.82
CA ASP A 219 -5.83 3.32 -10.14
C ASP A 219 -6.28 1.89 -10.45
N ALA A 220 -6.33 1.01 -9.44
CA ALA A 220 -6.84 -0.35 -9.66
C ALA A 220 -8.34 -0.46 -9.43
N GLY A 221 -9.00 0.49 -8.77
CA GLY A 221 -10.40 0.36 -8.41
C GLY A 221 -10.62 -0.77 -7.39
N ILE A 222 -9.67 -1.00 -6.49
CA ILE A 222 -9.69 -2.06 -5.48
C ILE A 222 -9.62 -1.42 -4.09
N ASN A 223 -10.56 -1.75 -3.22
CA ASN A 223 -10.48 -1.39 -1.81
C ASN A 223 -9.77 -2.51 -1.04
N PRO A 224 -8.50 -2.34 -0.61
CA PRO A 224 -7.76 -3.39 0.08
C PRO A 224 -8.14 -3.54 1.56
N VAL A 225 -8.93 -2.63 2.13
CA VAL A 225 -9.25 -2.61 3.56
C VAL A 225 -9.96 -3.89 4.00
N PRO A 226 -9.36 -4.77 4.81
CA PRO A 226 -10.03 -5.96 5.33
C PRO A 226 -11.07 -5.60 6.42
N SER A 227 -11.84 -6.60 6.84
CA SER A 227 -12.83 -6.46 7.93
C SER A 227 -12.19 -6.12 9.28
N SER A 228 -10.94 -6.51 9.52
CA SER A 228 -10.12 -6.10 10.66
C SER A 228 -8.73 -5.67 10.20
N PRO A 229 -8.14 -4.59 10.76
CA PRO A 229 -6.86 -4.06 10.31
C PRO A 229 -5.75 -5.12 10.32
N ILE A 230 -4.89 -5.08 9.29
CA ILE A 230 -3.70 -5.92 9.21
C ILE A 230 -2.77 -5.51 10.35
N LYS A 231 -2.37 -6.46 11.20
CA LYS A 231 -1.43 -6.20 12.28
C LYS A 231 -0.01 -6.26 11.73
N LEU A 232 0.72 -5.16 11.85
CA LEU A 232 2.13 -5.08 11.43
C LEU A 232 2.99 -5.09 12.70
N TYR A 233 3.53 -6.25 13.05
CA TYR A 233 4.46 -6.39 14.17
C TYR A 233 5.84 -5.87 13.76
N PHE A 234 6.18 -4.69 14.26
CA PHE A 234 7.36 -3.95 13.83
C PHE A 234 7.96 -3.15 14.99
N PRO A 235 9.30 -3.10 15.18
CA PRO A 235 10.25 -4.00 14.55
C PRO A 235 10.11 -5.41 15.13
N ASN A 236 10.04 -6.42 14.26
CA ASN A 236 10.08 -7.82 14.67
C ASN A 236 11.49 -8.18 15.12
N THR A 237 11.60 -8.60 16.37
CA THR A 237 12.86 -9.04 16.98
C THR A 237 12.71 -10.40 17.67
N TRP A 238 11.62 -11.13 17.42
CA TRP A 238 11.30 -12.35 18.17
C TRP A 238 10.74 -13.51 17.36
N TYR A 239 10.09 -13.26 16.22
CA TYR A 239 9.44 -14.31 15.43
C TYR A 239 10.27 -14.63 14.19
N ASP A 240 10.67 -15.88 14.04
CA ASP A 240 11.47 -16.40 12.91
C ASP A 240 10.60 -16.89 11.75
N CYS A 241 9.34 -16.45 11.70
CA CYS A 241 8.38 -16.90 10.69
C CYS A 241 8.13 -18.42 10.69
N GLY A 242 8.51 -19.11 11.78
CA GLY A 242 8.37 -20.55 11.90
C GLY A 242 9.39 -21.35 11.07
N ASP A 243 10.47 -20.73 10.60
CA ASP A 243 11.52 -21.41 9.84
C ASP A 243 12.44 -22.29 10.72
N GLY A 244 12.36 -22.12 12.04
CA GLY A 244 13.10 -22.91 13.03
C GLY A 244 14.55 -22.49 13.21
N THR A 245 14.98 -21.40 12.57
CA THR A 245 16.33 -20.83 12.73
C THR A 245 16.47 -20.07 14.05
N GLY A 246 15.35 -19.66 14.66
CA GLY A 246 15.33 -18.76 15.81
C GLY A 246 15.78 -17.33 15.48
N SER A 247 16.03 -17.01 14.21
CA SER A 247 16.44 -15.68 13.75
C SER A 247 15.22 -14.90 13.26
N PRO A 248 14.90 -13.73 13.84
CA PRO A 248 13.74 -12.96 13.42
C PRO A 248 13.78 -12.63 11.93
N TRP A 249 12.65 -12.83 11.25
CA TRP A 249 12.52 -12.58 9.81
C TRP A 249 11.23 -11.85 9.47
N SER A 250 11.08 -11.39 8.23
CA SER A 250 9.84 -10.77 7.77
C SER A 250 8.96 -11.78 7.04
N CYS A 251 7.66 -11.73 7.30
CA CYS A 251 6.69 -12.63 6.68
C CYS A 251 5.25 -12.20 6.96
N ALA A 252 4.33 -12.75 6.17
CA ALA A 252 2.89 -12.63 6.33
C ALA A 252 2.22 -13.99 6.62
N ASN A 253 1.24 -14.01 7.52
CA ASN A 253 0.39 -15.19 7.74
C ASN A 253 -1.02 -15.01 7.16
N ALA A 254 -1.82 -16.08 7.20
CA ALA A 254 -3.20 -16.08 6.69
C ALA A 254 -4.19 -15.32 7.59
N SER A 255 -3.80 -15.00 8.82
CA SER A 255 -4.67 -14.45 9.86
C SER A 255 -4.66 -12.92 9.91
N GLY A 256 -4.09 -12.26 8.90
CA GLY A 256 -4.00 -10.80 8.88
C GLY A 256 -2.83 -10.23 9.68
N GLU A 257 -1.76 -11.01 9.87
CA GLU A 257 -0.59 -10.59 10.62
C GLU A 257 0.67 -10.63 9.74
N ILE A 258 1.47 -9.58 9.87
CA ILE A 258 2.77 -9.43 9.22
C ILE A 258 3.80 -9.12 10.30
N TRP A 259 4.96 -9.74 10.20
CA TRP A 259 6.13 -9.41 10.99
C TRP A 259 7.15 -8.77 10.05
N LEU A 260 7.76 -7.66 10.47
CA LEU A 260 8.77 -6.95 9.69
C LEU A 260 9.97 -6.63 10.56
N ILE A 261 11.15 -7.12 10.18
CA ILE A 261 12.39 -6.67 10.82
C ILE A 261 12.66 -5.20 10.49
N ALA A 262 13.47 -4.52 11.32
CA ALA A 262 13.74 -3.09 11.15
C ALA A 262 14.24 -2.73 9.74
N ALA A 263 15.17 -3.52 9.19
CA ALA A 263 15.73 -3.31 7.85
C ALA A 263 14.68 -3.40 6.73
N HIS A 264 13.68 -4.27 6.88
CA HIS A 264 12.63 -4.47 5.88
C HIS A 264 11.48 -3.46 6.03
N GLY A 265 11.22 -2.94 7.23
CA GLY A 265 10.19 -1.91 7.41
C GLY A 265 10.50 -0.56 6.77
N ILE A 266 11.78 -0.29 6.47
CA ILE A 266 12.20 0.90 5.73
C ILE A 266 12.25 0.70 4.21
N GLN A 267 12.07 -0.53 3.74
CA GLN A 267 12.03 -0.91 2.33
C GLN A 267 10.58 -0.90 1.85
N ALA A 268 10.22 0.01 0.94
CA ALA A 268 8.82 0.13 0.53
C ALA A 268 8.37 -1.11 -0.23
N GLU A 269 9.27 -1.68 -1.05
CA GLU A 269 9.06 -2.92 -1.78
C GLU A 269 8.70 -4.08 -0.85
N VAL A 270 9.45 -4.29 0.24
CA VAL A 270 9.18 -5.40 1.18
C VAL A 270 7.88 -5.19 1.95
N VAL A 271 7.60 -3.97 2.42
CA VAL A 271 6.32 -3.67 3.09
C VAL A 271 5.14 -3.96 2.15
N THR A 272 5.24 -3.57 0.88
CA THR A 272 4.19 -3.84 -0.10
C THR A 272 4.08 -5.30 -0.52
N HIS A 273 5.21 -6.03 -0.60
CA HIS A 273 5.22 -7.47 -0.82
C HIS A 273 4.38 -8.18 0.26
N GLU A 274 4.65 -7.91 1.53
CA GLU A 274 3.94 -8.57 2.63
C GLU A 274 2.45 -8.18 2.70
N LEU A 275 2.12 -6.93 2.38
CA LEU A 275 0.73 -6.48 2.26
C LEU A 275 -0.01 -7.15 1.08
N SER A 276 0.71 -7.58 0.04
CA SER A 276 0.14 -8.26 -1.12
C SER A 276 -0.32 -9.68 -0.78
N HIS A 277 0.39 -10.36 0.14
CA HIS A 277 -0.10 -11.59 0.73
C HIS A 277 -1.45 -11.41 1.44
N GLN A 278 -1.66 -10.25 2.09
CA GLN A 278 -2.94 -9.94 2.74
C GLN A 278 -4.04 -9.59 1.73
N LEU A 279 -3.66 -9.10 0.55
CA LEU A 279 -4.61 -8.90 -0.55
C LEU A 279 -5.15 -10.24 -1.06
N ASN A 280 -4.27 -11.23 -1.26
CA ASN A 280 -4.67 -12.62 -1.53
C ASN A 280 -5.64 -13.13 -0.46
N ASN A 281 -5.25 -13.02 0.82
CA ASN A 281 -6.06 -13.49 1.94
C ASN A 281 -7.46 -12.84 1.96
N LYS A 282 -7.55 -11.52 1.74
CA LYS A 282 -8.84 -10.82 1.69
C LYS A 282 -9.74 -11.38 0.58
N PHE A 283 -9.25 -11.45 -0.65
CA PHE A 283 -10.11 -11.75 -1.80
C PHE A 283 -10.33 -13.25 -2.02
N TRP A 284 -9.45 -14.09 -1.49
CA TRP A 284 -9.60 -15.55 -1.54
C TRP A 284 -10.24 -16.12 -0.27
N GLY A 285 -10.66 -15.26 0.67
CA GLY A 285 -11.29 -15.70 1.92
C GLY A 285 -10.37 -16.55 2.79
N ASN A 286 -9.10 -16.14 2.89
CA ASN A 286 -7.99 -16.82 3.57
C ASN A 286 -7.64 -18.20 3.00
N LYS A 287 -8.19 -18.57 1.84
CA LYS A 287 -7.89 -19.84 1.21
C LYS A 287 -6.56 -19.80 0.48
N LYS A 288 -5.89 -20.94 0.42
CA LYS A 288 -4.56 -21.06 -0.18
C LYS A 288 -4.46 -22.20 -1.19
N PRO A 289 -3.69 -22.03 -2.28
CA PRO A 289 -3.40 -23.11 -3.19
C PRO A 289 -2.49 -24.16 -2.55
N ALA A 290 -2.46 -25.35 -3.13
CA ALA A 290 -1.56 -26.43 -2.73
C ALA A 290 -0.09 -25.97 -2.76
N GLY A 291 0.67 -26.32 -1.70
CA GLY A 291 2.10 -26.03 -1.63
C GLY A 291 2.44 -24.53 -1.55
N SER A 292 1.58 -23.72 -0.93
CA SER A 292 1.67 -22.24 -0.88
C SER A 292 2.54 -21.64 0.23
N GLY A 293 3.41 -22.43 0.85
CA GLY A 293 4.24 -21.94 1.96
C GLY A 293 5.58 -22.65 2.11
N GLY A 294 6.31 -22.25 3.15
CA GLY A 294 7.67 -22.68 3.46
C GLY A 294 8.72 -21.73 2.87
N SER A 295 9.95 -21.83 3.35
CA SER A 295 11.05 -20.96 2.94
C SER A 295 11.30 -21.03 1.43
N HIS A 296 11.63 -19.89 0.85
CA HIS A 296 11.90 -19.71 -0.57
C HIS A 296 12.98 -18.65 -0.80
N SER A 297 13.27 -18.39 -2.06
CA SER A 297 14.27 -17.47 -2.55
C SER A 297 13.85 -17.03 -3.94
N LEU A 298 14.07 -15.76 -4.26
CA LEU A 298 13.72 -15.13 -5.53
C LEU A 298 14.19 -15.95 -6.74
N THR A 299 15.34 -16.62 -6.64
CA THR A 299 15.93 -17.41 -7.72
C THR A 299 15.76 -18.93 -7.57
N GLY A 300 14.87 -19.40 -6.70
CA GLY A 300 14.67 -20.84 -6.48
C GLY A 300 13.61 -21.44 -7.41
N CYS A 301 13.75 -22.71 -7.77
CA CYS A 301 12.75 -23.45 -8.55
C CYS A 301 11.99 -24.42 -7.65
N TYR A 302 10.66 -24.42 -7.77
CA TYR A 302 9.78 -25.12 -6.83
C TYR A 302 8.72 -26.00 -7.52
N PRO A 303 9.13 -27.06 -8.25
CA PRO A 303 8.24 -27.90 -9.06
C PRO A 303 7.12 -28.60 -8.26
N THR A 304 7.28 -28.74 -6.94
CA THR A 304 6.28 -29.35 -6.05
C THR A 304 5.51 -28.33 -5.21
N ARG A 305 5.81 -27.04 -5.33
CA ARG A 305 5.21 -25.94 -4.55
C ARG A 305 4.76 -24.79 -5.46
N LEU A 306 4.06 -25.13 -6.55
CA LEU A 306 3.63 -24.16 -7.56
C LEU A 306 2.69 -23.09 -6.99
N GLY A 307 1.86 -23.44 -6.01
CA GLY A 307 1.03 -22.46 -5.31
C GLY A 307 1.83 -21.43 -4.49
N MET A 308 3.07 -21.74 -4.10
CA MET A 308 3.98 -20.76 -3.47
C MET A 308 4.54 -19.83 -4.54
N ALA A 309 5.10 -20.35 -5.63
CA ALA A 309 5.59 -19.53 -6.72
C ALA A 309 4.51 -18.56 -7.26
N LEU A 310 3.25 -19.02 -7.33
CA LEU A 310 2.11 -18.19 -7.68
C LEU A 310 1.89 -17.00 -6.71
N ARG A 311 1.84 -17.28 -5.40
CA ARG A 311 1.53 -16.26 -4.39
C ARG A 311 2.69 -15.29 -4.16
N GLU A 312 3.91 -15.82 -4.10
CA GLU A 312 5.11 -15.01 -3.97
C GLU A 312 5.34 -14.18 -5.23
N GLY A 313 5.13 -14.75 -6.42
CA GLY A 313 5.26 -13.98 -7.67
C GLY A 313 4.23 -12.87 -7.80
N PHE A 314 3.00 -13.08 -7.34
CA PHE A 314 2.05 -11.97 -7.21
C PHE A 314 2.53 -10.92 -6.20
N ALA A 315 3.08 -11.35 -5.06
CA ALA A 315 3.61 -10.45 -4.05
C ALA A 315 4.86 -9.68 -4.51
N GLU A 316 5.64 -10.21 -5.44
CA GLU A 316 6.75 -9.53 -6.12
C GLU A 316 6.27 -8.55 -7.22
N PHE A 317 5.21 -8.90 -7.94
CA PHE A 317 4.63 -8.01 -8.96
C PHE A 317 4.06 -6.71 -8.36
N ILE A 318 3.38 -6.77 -7.21
CA ILE A 318 2.70 -5.60 -6.65
C ILE A 318 3.65 -4.45 -6.30
N PRO A 319 4.82 -4.65 -5.64
CA PRO A 319 5.83 -3.61 -5.46
C PRO A 319 6.21 -2.88 -6.75
N ALA A 320 6.40 -3.61 -7.86
CA ALA A 320 6.67 -3.04 -9.17
C ALA A 320 5.50 -2.15 -9.62
N TRP A 321 4.28 -2.70 -9.59
CA TRP A 321 3.06 -2.00 -9.95
C TRP A 321 2.80 -0.75 -9.08
N VAL A 322 3.12 -0.79 -7.79
CA VAL A 322 2.90 0.33 -6.87
C VAL A 322 3.98 1.41 -7.06
N GLY A 323 5.25 1.02 -7.03
CA GLY A 323 6.40 1.93 -7.03
C GLY A 323 6.70 2.59 -8.37
N TYR A 324 6.32 1.94 -9.47
CA TYR A 324 6.61 2.37 -10.84
C TYR A 324 5.31 2.61 -11.61
N PRO A 325 4.69 3.79 -11.47
CA PRO A 325 3.36 4.06 -12.03
C PRO A 325 3.35 4.16 -13.55
N SER A 326 4.52 4.34 -14.17
CA SER A 326 4.68 4.24 -15.61
C SER A 326 4.51 2.78 -16.00
N ARG A 327 3.66 2.48 -16.97
CA ARG A 327 3.48 1.12 -17.49
C ARG A 327 4.55 0.75 -18.51
N ASN A 328 5.49 1.62 -18.86
CA ASN A 328 6.47 1.41 -19.91
C ASN A 328 7.93 1.45 -19.39
N VAL A 329 8.14 0.95 -18.18
CA VAL A 329 9.46 0.93 -17.55
C VAL A 329 10.38 0.06 -18.39
N ALA A 330 11.61 0.51 -18.66
CA ALA A 330 12.57 -0.30 -19.40
C ALA A 330 13.34 -1.24 -18.46
N GLU A 331 13.98 -2.26 -19.03
CA GLU A 331 15.05 -3.04 -18.37
C GLU A 331 16.03 -2.11 -17.61
N GLY A 332 16.33 -2.46 -16.37
CA GLY A 332 17.13 -1.70 -15.40
C GLY A 332 16.38 -0.57 -14.69
N GLY A 333 15.12 -0.31 -15.04
CA GLY A 333 14.32 0.79 -14.53
C GLY A 333 13.85 0.64 -13.08
N PHE A 334 13.89 -0.56 -12.51
CA PHE A 334 13.35 -0.89 -11.18
C PHE A 334 14.33 -0.69 -10.01
N SER A 335 15.20 0.30 -10.13
CA SER A 335 16.35 0.51 -9.22
C SER A 335 16.26 1.80 -8.37
N SER A 336 15.09 2.44 -8.32
CA SER A 336 14.96 3.79 -7.77
C SER A 336 14.53 3.85 -6.30
N GLY A 337 15.40 4.42 -5.47
CA GLY A 337 15.08 4.84 -4.10
C GLY A 337 14.60 3.69 -3.22
N ARG A 338 13.62 3.98 -2.36
CA ARG A 338 13.01 2.98 -1.45
C ARG A 338 12.10 1.97 -2.16
N TRP A 339 11.90 2.10 -3.47
CA TRP A 339 11.15 1.16 -4.31
C TRP A 339 12.08 0.32 -5.18
N ASN A 340 13.38 0.33 -4.91
CA ASN A 340 14.32 -0.57 -5.58
C ASN A 340 13.92 -2.02 -5.28
N LEU A 341 13.59 -2.79 -6.31
CA LEU A 341 13.12 -4.16 -6.13
C LEU A 341 14.26 -5.12 -5.76
N GLY A 342 15.52 -4.74 -6.02
CA GLY A 342 16.68 -5.63 -5.87
C GLY A 342 16.79 -6.69 -6.98
N TYR A 343 15.80 -6.75 -7.88
CA TYR A 343 15.77 -7.49 -9.13
C TYR A 343 15.16 -6.60 -10.22
N ASP A 344 15.21 -7.08 -11.46
CA ASP A 344 14.55 -6.41 -12.58
C ASP A 344 13.49 -7.33 -13.16
N ILE A 345 12.23 -6.91 -13.02
CA ILE A 345 11.07 -7.67 -13.50
C ILE A 345 11.01 -7.72 -15.04
N GLU A 346 11.69 -6.79 -15.72
CA GLU A 346 11.82 -6.72 -17.19
C GLU A 346 13.01 -7.51 -17.74
N THR A 347 13.98 -7.95 -16.92
CA THR A 347 15.19 -8.60 -17.46
C THR A 347 14.93 -10.06 -17.83
N ARG A 348 15.07 -10.44 -19.11
CA ARG A 348 14.93 -11.85 -19.62
C ARG A 348 16.07 -12.77 -19.27
N PHE A 349 17.24 -12.19 -19.04
CA PHE A 349 18.48 -12.94 -19.10
C PHE A 349 19.03 -13.31 -17.71
N SER A 350 18.24 -13.18 -16.63
CA SER A 350 18.64 -13.53 -15.26
C SER A 350 17.42 -13.66 -14.30
N PRO A 351 17.35 -14.63 -13.36
CA PRO A 351 17.45 -16.12 -13.37
C PRO A 351 16.11 -16.76 -12.86
N PRO A 352 15.86 -18.10 -12.76
CA PRO A 352 16.78 -19.26 -12.68
C PRO A 352 16.58 -20.31 -13.79
N ALA A 353 17.47 -21.31 -13.84
CA ALA A 353 17.35 -22.49 -14.70
C ALA A 353 16.27 -23.47 -14.20
N CYS A 354 15.03 -23.00 -14.11
CA CYS A 354 13.88 -23.85 -13.81
C CYS A 354 13.50 -24.69 -15.03
N SER A 355 12.81 -25.80 -14.79
CA SER A 355 12.27 -26.58 -15.92
C SER A 355 11.11 -25.86 -16.59
N ASN A 356 10.40 -25.03 -15.83
CA ASN A 356 9.35 -24.14 -16.31
C ASN A 356 9.34 -22.84 -15.48
N GLY A 357 9.05 -21.70 -16.11
CA GLY A 357 9.00 -20.40 -15.42
C GLY A 357 7.99 -20.31 -14.27
N TRP A 358 6.83 -20.97 -14.36
CA TRP A 358 5.84 -20.99 -13.26
C TRP A 358 6.28 -21.73 -11.98
N GLU A 359 7.49 -22.31 -11.97
CA GLU A 359 8.12 -22.89 -10.78
C GLU A 359 8.86 -21.84 -9.95
N ASN A 360 9.01 -20.61 -10.43
CA ASN A 360 9.76 -19.53 -9.80
C ASN A 360 8.93 -18.25 -9.64
N GLU A 361 9.04 -17.61 -8.48
CA GLU A 361 8.27 -16.40 -8.16
C GLU A 361 8.60 -15.19 -9.04
N LEU A 362 9.86 -14.97 -9.43
CA LEU A 362 10.22 -13.85 -10.30
C LEU A 362 9.64 -13.99 -11.70
N TRP A 363 9.65 -15.20 -12.28
CA TRP A 363 9.05 -15.46 -13.59
C TRP A 363 7.53 -15.30 -13.56
N VAL A 364 6.89 -15.70 -12.46
CA VAL A 364 5.47 -15.43 -12.23
C VAL A 364 5.22 -13.92 -12.13
N ALA A 365 6.01 -13.20 -11.33
CA ALA A 365 5.89 -11.74 -11.16
C ALA A 365 5.99 -11.01 -12.49
N ARG A 366 6.97 -11.43 -13.29
CA ARG A 366 7.17 -10.93 -14.63
C ARG A 366 6.00 -11.21 -15.55
N THR A 367 5.46 -12.42 -15.55
CA THR A 367 4.26 -12.71 -16.35
C THR A 367 3.13 -11.74 -16.00
N PHE A 368 2.95 -11.39 -14.72
CA PHE A 368 1.98 -10.36 -14.34
C PHE A 368 2.37 -8.96 -14.84
N TRP A 369 3.66 -8.63 -14.85
CA TRP A 369 4.17 -7.37 -15.38
C TRP A 369 3.95 -7.27 -16.89
N ASP A 370 4.36 -8.25 -17.70
CA ASP A 370 4.18 -8.27 -19.16
C ASP A 370 2.68 -8.22 -19.57
N LEU A 371 1.76 -8.71 -18.73
CA LEU A 371 0.31 -8.56 -18.96
C LEU A 371 -0.21 -7.13 -18.62
N HIS A 372 0.54 -6.41 -17.79
CA HIS A 372 0.17 -5.11 -17.22
C HIS A 372 0.83 -3.95 -17.96
N ASP A 373 2.08 -4.08 -18.34
CA ASP A 373 2.88 -2.98 -18.80
C ASP A 373 2.43 -2.60 -20.23
N THR A 374 3.04 -1.60 -20.86
CA THR A 374 2.69 -1.14 -22.22
C THR A 374 3.93 -1.03 -23.08
N ARG A 375 5.06 -1.53 -22.57
CA ARG A 375 6.24 -1.71 -23.37
C ARG A 375 5.94 -2.85 -24.33
N SER A 376 6.64 -2.82 -25.45
CA SER A 376 6.64 -3.94 -26.37
C SER A 376 8.11 -4.27 -26.55
N ASP A 377 8.57 -5.23 -25.79
CA ASP A 377 9.83 -5.87 -26.00
C ASP A 377 9.64 -7.41 -26.08
N GLY A 378 9.85 -7.95 -27.28
CA GLY A 378 9.54 -9.35 -27.60
C GLY A 378 8.04 -9.60 -27.77
N ASP A 379 7.50 -10.58 -27.04
CA ASP A 379 6.15 -11.13 -27.26
C ASP A 379 5.05 -10.47 -26.39
N ASP A 380 5.43 -9.54 -25.50
CA ASP A 380 4.55 -8.70 -24.65
C ASP A 380 3.88 -7.54 -25.42
N ILE A 381 3.51 -7.77 -26.68
CA ILE A 381 2.89 -6.73 -27.52
C ILE A 381 1.48 -6.33 -27.05
N LEU A 382 0.98 -6.95 -25.99
CA LEU A 382 -0.39 -6.87 -25.53
C LEU A 382 -0.47 -6.55 -24.04
N TRP A 383 -1.40 -5.67 -23.69
CA TRP A 383 -1.68 -5.33 -22.30
C TRP A 383 -3.17 -5.22 -22.02
N PHE A 384 -3.55 -5.41 -20.76
CA PHE A 384 -4.92 -5.09 -20.34
C PHE A 384 -5.14 -3.59 -20.21
N THR A 385 -6.23 -3.08 -20.78
CA THR A 385 -6.47 -1.64 -20.93
C THR A 385 -6.57 -0.91 -19.59
N HIS A 386 -7.26 -1.51 -18.62
CA HIS A 386 -7.43 -0.98 -17.27
C HIS A 386 -6.21 -1.25 -16.38
N LYS A 387 -5.71 -0.22 -15.68
CA LYS A 387 -4.49 -0.30 -14.84
C LYS A 387 -4.51 -1.37 -13.76
N GLY A 388 -5.69 -1.65 -13.19
CA GLY A 388 -5.90 -2.72 -12.20
C GLY A 388 -6.29 -4.08 -12.78
N ALA A 389 -6.31 -4.27 -14.10
CA ALA A 389 -6.90 -5.46 -14.70
C ALA A 389 -6.23 -6.77 -14.30
N VAL A 390 -4.90 -6.84 -14.41
CA VAL A 390 -4.11 -8.02 -14.03
C VAL A 390 -4.41 -8.42 -12.59
N ILE A 391 -4.35 -7.44 -11.68
CA ILE A 391 -4.65 -7.65 -10.25
C ILE A 391 -6.10 -8.12 -10.06
N ALA A 392 -7.08 -7.47 -10.70
CA ALA A 392 -8.49 -7.76 -10.52
C ALA A 392 -8.87 -9.16 -11.05
N ILE A 393 -8.37 -9.53 -12.23
CA ILE A 393 -8.61 -10.83 -12.84
C ILE A 393 -8.02 -11.95 -11.97
N TYR A 394 -6.77 -11.77 -11.51
CA TYR A 394 -6.12 -12.73 -10.63
C TYR A 394 -6.86 -12.92 -9.30
N LEU A 395 -7.17 -11.81 -8.59
CA LEU A 395 -7.88 -11.88 -7.31
C LEU A 395 -9.31 -12.40 -7.45
N GLY A 396 -9.96 -12.12 -8.59
CA GLY A 396 -11.35 -12.52 -8.88
C GLY A 396 -11.50 -14.00 -9.19
N ASN A 397 -10.41 -14.64 -9.61
CA ASN A 397 -10.33 -16.07 -9.88
C ASN A 397 -9.53 -16.79 -8.78
N GLY A 398 -9.87 -16.48 -7.54
CA GLY A 398 -9.19 -17.03 -6.37
C GLY A 398 -9.39 -18.52 -6.13
N ILE A 399 -8.99 -18.93 -4.93
CA ILE A 399 -9.03 -20.33 -4.51
C ILE A 399 -10.43 -20.72 -4.04
N ALA A 400 -11.01 -21.80 -4.57
CA ALA A 400 -12.34 -22.24 -4.17
C ALA A 400 -12.30 -23.01 -2.85
N SER A 401 -11.29 -23.88 -2.67
CA SER A 401 -11.04 -24.67 -1.46
C SER A 401 -9.56 -24.69 -1.10
N ASP A 402 -9.26 -24.76 0.21
CA ASP A 402 -7.88 -24.89 0.67
C ASP A 402 -7.19 -26.12 0.07
N GLY A 403 -6.01 -25.91 -0.50
CA GLY A 403 -5.22 -26.95 -1.14
C GLY A 403 -5.61 -27.23 -2.59
N ASP A 404 -6.45 -26.41 -3.23
CA ASP A 404 -6.67 -26.52 -4.68
C ASP A 404 -5.34 -26.38 -5.43
N ALA A 405 -5.12 -27.23 -6.43
CA ALA A 405 -3.99 -27.11 -7.33
C ALA A 405 -4.20 -25.91 -8.27
N ARG A 406 -3.57 -24.78 -7.93
CA ARG A 406 -3.56 -23.55 -8.72
C ARG A 406 -2.13 -23.07 -8.90
N ASP A 407 -1.82 -22.72 -10.14
CA ASP A 407 -0.55 -22.17 -10.59
C ASP A 407 -0.78 -21.34 -11.85
N MET A 408 0.28 -20.81 -12.45
CA MET A 408 0.14 -19.91 -13.60
C MET A 408 -0.50 -20.56 -14.84
N ARG A 409 -0.45 -21.87 -15.04
CA ARG A 409 -1.13 -22.52 -16.18
C ARG A 409 -2.65 -22.40 -16.07
N TYR A 410 -3.16 -22.37 -14.84
CA TYR A 410 -4.57 -22.09 -14.61
C TYR A 410 -4.92 -20.64 -14.95
N TYR A 411 -4.05 -19.70 -14.55
CA TYR A 411 -4.26 -18.28 -14.81
C TYR A 411 -4.05 -17.88 -16.28
N GLU A 412 -3.22 -18.61 -17.04
CA GLU A 412 -3.12 -18.42 -18.49
C GLU A 412 -4.50 -18.49 -19.15
N ASN A 413 -5.25 -19.56 -18.89
CA ASN A 413 -6.59 -19.71 -19.45
C ASN A 413 -7.55 -18.59 -19.02
N ILE A 414 -7.47 -18.16 -17.76
CA ILE A 414 -8.29 -17.05 -17.25
C ILE A 414 -7.97 -15.73 -17.97
N TYR A 415 -6.68 -15.44 -18.18
CA TYR A 415 -6.28 -14.22 -18.89
C TYR A 415 -6.62 -14.29 -20.37
N ARG A 416 -6.51 -15.47 -20.99
CA ARG A 416 -6.97 -15.70 -22.37
C ARG A 416 -8.46 -15.40 -22.51
N ASP A 417 -9.27 -15.92 -21.61
CA ASP A 417 -10.73 -15.71 -21.62
C ASP A 417 -11.12 -14.25 -21.32
N ALA A 418 -10.27 -13.52 -20.60
CA ALA A 418 -10.48 -12.10 -20.28
C ALA A 418 -9.97 -11.15 -21.39
N ALA A 419 -9.12 -11.63 -22.29
CA ALA A 419 -8.56 -10.83 -23.38
C ALA A 419 -9.64 -10.48 -24.42
N SER A 420 -9.39 -9.44 -25.20
CA SER A 420 -10.27 -9.10 -26.33
C SER A 420 -10.28 -10.22 -27.38
N ALA A 421 -11.38 -10.36 -28.12
CA ALA A 421 -11.49 -11.40 -29.14
C ALA A 421 -10.35 -11.29 -30.18
N GLY A 422 -9.64 -12.40 -30.41
CA GLY A 422 -8.47 -12.45 -31.30
C GLY A 422 -7.14 -12.19 -30.60
N HIS A 423 -7.14 -11.80 -29.32
CA HIS A 423 -5.94 -11.54 -28.53
C HIS A 423 -5.46 -12.75 -27.70
N GLU A 424 -6.19 -13.87 -27.75
CA GLU A 424 -5.95 -15.03 -26.88
C GLU A 424 -4.60 -15.71 -27.16
N SER A 425 -4.07 -15.57 -28.38
CA SER A 425 -2.75 -16.11 -28.74
C SER A 425 -1.61 -15.31 -28.12
N PHE A 426 -1.69 -13.98 -28.12
CA PHE A 426 -0.67 -13.12 -27.49
C PHE A 426 -0.55 -13.37 -25.98
N ILE A 427 -1.65 -13.70 -25.30
CA ILE A 427 -1.58 -14.11 -23.90
C ILE A 427 -0.75 -15.39 -23.75
N THR A 428 -0.97 -16.40 -24.60
CA THR A 428 -0.14 -17.62 -24.58
C THR A 428 1.32 -17.30 -24.91
N ASP A 429 1.58 -16.41 -25.85
CA ASP A 429 2.94 -16.00 -26.20
C ASP A 429 3.66 -15.33 -25.01
N ILE A 430 2.99 -14.45 -24.27
CA ILE A 430 3.52 -13.85 -23.02
C ILE A 430 3.86 -14.95 -21.99
N PHE A 431 2.99 -15.94 -21.82
CA PHE A 431 3.24 -17.03 -20.87
C PHE A 431 4.40 -17.93 -21.30
N GLU A 432 4.55 -18.20 -22.61
CA GLU A 432 5.65 -19.01 -23.15
C GLU A 432 6.98 -18.24 -23.14
N GLN A 433 6.98 -16.92 -23.41
CA GLN A 433 8.14 -16.05 -23.19
C GLN A 433 8.62 -16.14 -21.74
N ASN A 434 7.68 -16.23 -20.80
CA ASN A 434 7.94 -16.36 -19.37
C ASN A 434 8.01 -17.82 -18.89
N ARG A 435 8.31 -18.76 -19.78
CA ARG A 435 8.50 -20.17 -19.45
C ARG A 435 9.94 -20.67 -19.66
N MET A 436 10.62 -20.16 -20.69
CA MET A 436 11.93 -20.59 -21.19
C MET A 436 12.96 -19.49 -21.09
#